data_AF-A0A556RTL8-F1
#
_entry.id   AF-A0A556RTL8-F1
#
_cell.length_a   1.000
_cell.length_b   1.000
_cell.length_c   1.000
_cell.angle_alpha   90.00
_cell.angle_beta   90.00
_cell.angle_gamma   90.00
#
_symmetry.space_group_name_H-M   'P 1'
#
loop_
_entity.id
_entity.type
_entity.pdbx_description
1 polymer ?
#
loop_
_entity_poly.entity_id
_entity_poly.type
_entity_poly.pdbx_seq_one_letter_code
_entity_poly.pdbx_strand_id
1 'polypeptide(L)' 'MQLNTIPKYYSLDELALMLGCSKNTLRYNSKFPKGIQLSKRRTVYDITEVKAYLESNRVQ' A
#
# COMPACT_ATOMS: atom_id res chain seq x y z
N MET A 1 -16.70 -1.80 23.07
CA MET A 1 -15.67 -2.53 22.30
C MET A 1 -15.04 -1.52 21.34
N GLN A 2 -13.89 -0.94 21.70
CA GLN A 2 -13.17 -0.04 20.79
C GLN A 2 -12.67 -0.89 19.61
N LEU A 3 -13.28 -0.69 18.43
CA LEU A 3 -12.76 -1.23 17.18
C LEU A 3 -11.36 -0.68 17.01
N ASN A 4 -10.33 -1.51 17.19
CA ASN A 4 -8.96 -1.23 16.77
C ASN A 4 -9.04 -0.82 15.29
N THR A 5 -9.03 0.48 15.03
CA THR A 5 -9.03 1.00 13.66
C THR A 5 -7.70 0.61 13.06
N ILE A 6 -7.74 -0.38 12.17
CA ILE A 6 -6.60 -0.77 11.34
C ILE A 6 -6.05 0.54 10.74
N PRO A 7 -4.73 0.81 10.86
CA PRO A 7 -4.13 1.99 10.26
C PRO A 7 -4.57 2.09 8.80
N LYS A 8 -5.22 3.21 8.43
CA LYS A 8 -5.68 3.39 7.04
C LYS A 8 -4.51 3.59 6.08
N TYR A 9 -3.39 4.08 6.59
CA TYR A 9 -2.24 4.48 5.80
C TYR A 9 -0.97 3.74 6.24
N TYR A 10 -0.26 3.20 5.26
CA TYR A 10 1.00 2.49 5.46
C TYR A 10 2.11 3.07 4.59
N SER A 11 3.35 3.00 5.05
CA SER A 11 4.53 3.27 4.24
C SER A 11 4.74 2.17 3.19
N LEU A 12 5.58 2.47 2.18
CA LEU A 12 5.94 1.47 1.17
C LEU A 12 6.68 0.26 1.77
N ASP A 13 7.48 0.49 2.81
CA ASP A 13 8.17 -0.56 3.57
C ASP A 13 7.20 -1.51 4.26
N GLU A 14 6.20 -0.98 4.95
CA GLU A 14 5.18 -1.77 5.63
C GLU A 14 4.36 -2.59 4.63
N LEU A 15 3.97 -1.99 3.50
CA LEU A 15 3.25 -2.71 2.45
C LEU A 15 4.09 -3.82 1.81
N ALA A 16 5.38 -3.57 1.55
CA ALA A 16 6.28 -4.58 1.01
C ALA A 16 6.38 -5.80 1.94
N LEU A 17 6.49 -5.56 3.25
CA LEU A 17 6.48 -6.61 4.28
C LEU A 17 5.14 -7.37 4.32
N MET A 18 4.01 -6.66 4.33
CA MET A 18 2.68 -7.28 4.38
C MET A 18 2.36 -8.12 3.15
N LEU A 19 2.82 -7.70 1.98
CA LEU A 19 2.57 -8.37 0.70
C LEU A 19 3.63 -9.42 0.36
N GLY A 20 4.68 -9.55 1.17
CA GLY A 20 5.76 -10.51 0.92
C GLY A 20 6.54 -10.22 -0.37
N CYS A 21 6.72 -8.95 -0.73
CA CYS A 21 7.36 -8.55 -1.98
C CYS A 21 8.42 -7.45 -1.76
N SER A 22 9.24 -7.20 -2.79
CA SER A 22 10.25 -6.15 -2.70
C SER A 22 9.63 -4.75 -2.85
N LYS A 23 10.18 -3.74 -2.18
CA LYS A 23 9.80 -2.34 -2.38
C LYS A 23 9.90 -1.88 -3.84
N ASN A 24 10.88 -2.40 -4.57
CA ASN A 24 11.08 -2.06 -5.98
C ASN A 24 9.93 -2.58 -6.83
N THR A 25 9.41 -3.78 -6.51
CA THR A 25 8.22 -4.35 -7.16
C THR A 25 7.03 -3.40 -7.03
N LEU A 26 6.81 -2.82 -5.84
CA LEU A 26 5.71 -1.86 -5.63
C LEU A 26 6.01 -0.50 -6.28
N ARG A 27 7.25 0.01 -6.14
CA ARG A 27 7.67 1.33 -6.64
C ARG A 27 7.63 1.45 -8.16
N TYR A 28 8.09 0.44 -8.88
CA TYR A 28 8.23 0.49 -10.34
C TYR A 28 7.02 -0.07 -11.08
N ASN A 29 6.02 -0.59 -10.36
CA ASN A 29 4.78 -1.02 -10.96
C ASN A 29 3.89 0.20 -11.24
N SER A 30 3.72 0.52 -12.53
CA SER A 30 2.92 1.65 -13.00
C SER A 30 1.44 1.56 -12.65
N LYS A 31 0.92 0.36 -12.35
CA LYS A 31 -0.47 0.13 -11.96
C LYS A 31 -0.67 0.17 -10.44
N PHE A 32 0.41 0.17 -9.65
CA PHE A 32 0.29 0.22 -8.20
C PHE A 32 -0.25 1.59 -7.74
N PRO A 33 -1.07 1.66 -6.66
CA PRO A 33 -1.63 2.92 -6.18
C PRO A 33 -0.58 3.99 -5.93
N LYS A 34 -0.92 5.24 -6.25
CA LYS A 34 -0.04 6.38 -6.02
C LYS A 34 0.01 6.72 -4.54
N GLY A 35 1.21 6.85 -4.00
CA GLY A 35 1.39 7.24 -2.61
C GLY A 35 1.02 8.70 -2.36
N ILE A 36 0.38 8.94 -1.21
CA ILE A 36 0.06 10.26 -0.67
C ILE A 36 1.30 10.82 0.02
N GLN A 37 1.80 11.96 -0.48
CA GLN A 37 2.96 12.62 0.10
C GLN A 37 2.56 13.45 1.33
N LEU A 38 2.98 13.03 2.52
CA LEU A 38 2.76 13.78 3.77
C LEU A 38 3.87 14.80 4.02
N SER A 39 5.10 14.51 3.56
CA SER A 39 6.23 15.42 3.65
C SER A 39 7.26 15.13 2.55
N LYS A 40 8.31 15.96 2.44
CA LYS A 40 9.40 15.74 1.47
C LYS A 40 10.03 14.35 1.56
N ARG A 41 9.99 13.69 2.73
CA ARG A 41 10.60 12.37 2.97
C ARG A 41 9.60 11.26 3.26
N ARG A 42 8.32 11.57 3.45
CA ARG A 42 7.31 10.59 3.88
C ARG A 42 6.17 10.50 2.89
N THR A 43 6.04 9.31 2.31
CA THR A 43 4.92 8.92 1.45
C THR A 43 4.21 7.74 2.10
N VAL A 44 2.89 7.81 2.17
CA VAL A 44 2.03 6.75 2.70
C VAL A 44 1.00 6.34 1.65
N TYR A 45 0.40 5.18 1.83
CA TYR A 45 -0.50 4.55 0.87
C TYR A 45 -1.75 4.10 1.61
N ASP A 46 -2.92 4.36 1.02
CA ASP A 46 -4.18 3.90 1.59
C ASP A 46 -4.32 2.38 1.36
N ILE A 47 -4.52 1.63 2.45
CA ILE A 47 -4.65 0.18 2.39
C ILE A 47 -5.87 -0.26 1.57
N THR A 48 -6.91 0.57 1.49
CA THR A 48 -8.13 0.30 0.73
C THR A 48 -7.85 0.30 -0.77
N GLU A 49 -7.08 1.29 -1.25
CA GLU A 49 -6.66 1.34 -2.65
C GLU A 49 -5.72 0.19 -3.00
N VAL A 50 -4.80 -0.14 -2.09
CA VAL A 50 -3.89 -1.29 -2.27
C VAL A 50 -4.66 -2.60 -2.34
N LYS A 51 -5.69 -2.79 -1.50
CA LYS A 51 -6.57 -3.97 -1.56
C LYS A 51 -7.34 -4.04 -2.87
N ALA A 52 -7.98 -2.94 -3.29
CA ALA A 52 -8.69 -2.88 -4.57
C ALA A 52 -7.77 -3.17 -5.76
N TYR A 53 -6.53 -2.65 -5.73
CA TYR A 53 -5.50 -2.98 -6.70
C TYR A 53 -5.20 -4.49 -6.71
N LEU A 54 -4.94 -5.10 -5.54
CA LEU A 54 -4.64 -6.53 -5.46
C LEU A 54 -5.82 -7.37 -5.96
N GLU A 55 -7.04 -7.04 -5.57
CA GLU A 55 -8.26 -7.72 -6.04
C GLU A 55 -8.42 -7.61 -7.56
N SER A 56 -8.19 -6.44 -8.14
CA SER A 56 -8.24 -6.25 -9.61
C SER A 56 -7.14 -6.99 -10.37
N ASN A 57 -6.02 -7.30 -9.70
CA ASN A 57 -4.90 -8.05 -10.28
C ASN A 57 -4.92 -9.54 -9.91
N ARG A 58 -5.88 -10.00 -9.10
CA ARG A 58 -6.18 -11.43 -8.95
C ARG A 58 -6.88 -11.92 -10.20
N VAL A 59 -6.10 -12.15 -11.26
CA VAL A 59 -6.52 -13.02 -12.36
C VAL A 59 -6.46 -14.46 -11.84
N GLN A 60 -7.55 -15.20 -12.10
CA GLN A 60 -7.93 -16.54 -11.64
C GLN A 60 -6.81 -17.57 -11.59
#